data_AF-A0A2E0P7H3-F1
#
_entry.id   AF-A0A2E0P7H3-F1
#
_cell.length_a   1.000
_cell.length_b   1.000
_cell.length_c   1.000
_cell.angle_alpha   90.00
_cell.angle_beta   90.00
_cell.angle_gamma   90.00
#
_symmetry.space_group_name_H-M   'P 1'
#
loop_
_entity.id
_entity.type
_entity.pdbx_description
1 polymer ?
#
loop_
_entity_poly.entity_id
_entity_poly.type
_entity_poly.pdbx_seq_one_letter_code
_entity_poly.pdbx_strand_id
1 'polypeptide(L)' 'MGGADGHAAALTDRADRMISFGSATWPHMLFRAMLAEQLYRATTILAGHPYHRSG' A
#
# COMPACT_ATOMS: atom_id res chain seq x y z
N MET A 1 -3.85 -0.40 7.74
CA MET A 1 -2.79 -0.81 8.68
C MET A 1 -3.44 -1.11 10.01
N GLY A 2 -3.32 -2.36 10.46
CA GLY A 2 -3.74 -2.76 11.79
C GLY A 2 -2.71 -2.35 12.82
N GLY A 3 -3.03 -2.60 14.09
CA GLY A 3 -2.03 -2.57 15.15
C GLY A 3 -1.06 -3.75 15.04
N ALA A 4 -0.27 -3.99 16.08
CA ALA A 4 0.67 -5.11 16.14
C ALA A 4 -0.01 -6.47 15.85
N ASP A 5 -1.27 -6.62 16.26
CA ASP A 5 -2.07 -7.84 16.10
C ASP A 5 -2.85 -7.92 14.77
N GLY A 6 -2.63 -6.96 13.86
CA GLY A 6 -3.30 -6.93 12.56
C GLY A 6 -4.69 -6.29 12.58
N HIS A 7 -5.57 -6.76 11.70
CA HIS A 7 -6.90 -6.19 11.45
C HIS A 7 -7.99 -7.08 12.05
N ALA A 8 -9.00 -6.48 12.69
CA ALA A 8 -10.18 -7.21 13.15
C ALA A 8 -10.93 -7.83 11.96
N ALA A 9 -11.45 -9.04 12.11
CA ALA A 9 -12.17 -9.77 11.04
C ALA A 9 -13.35 -8.96 10.46
N ALA A 10 -14.12 -8.28 11.32
CA ALA A 10 -15.23 -7.43 10.88
C ALA A 10 -14.79 -6.26 9.97
N LEU A 11 -13.53 -5.82 10.07
CA LEU A 11 -12.98 -4.80 9.18
C LEU A 11 -12.56 -5.41 7.84
N THR A 12 -11.92 -6.59 7.86
CA THR A 12 -11.51 -7.26 6.62
C THR A 12 -12.71 -7.73 5.79
N ASP A 13 -13.78 -8.19 6.45
CA ASP A 13 -15.00 -8.66 5.77
C ASP A 13 -15.77 -7.53 5.08
N ARG A 14 -15.60 -6.29 5.55
CA ARG A 14 -16.23 -5.10 4.99
C ARG A 14 -15.37 -4.37 3.95
N ALA A 15 -14.11 -4.78 3.78
CA ALA A 15 -13.20 -4.09 2.88
C ALA A 15 -13.51 -4.46 1.42
N ASP A 16 -13.79 -3.46 0.57
CA ASP A 16 -14.00 -3.69 -0.87
C ASP A 16 -12.74 -4.27 -1.55
N ARG A 17 -11.57 -3.91 -1.01
CA ARG A 17 -10.26 -4.31 -1.54
C ARG A 17 -9.27 -4.55 -0.41
N MET A 18 -8.52 -5.63 -0.58
CA MET A 18 -7.36 -5.98 0.23
C MET A 18 -6.12 -5.86 -0.66
N ILE A 19 -5.14 -5.07 -0.23
CA ILE A 19 -3.90 -4.82 -0.96
C ILE A 19 -2.74 -5.35 -0.12
N SER A 20 -1.89 -6.19 -0.72
CA SER A 20 -0.70 -6.75 -0.09
C SER A 20 0.57 -6.19 -0.74
N PHE A 21 1.57 -5.86 0.09
CA PHE A 21 2.90 -5.40 -0.32
C PHE A 21 3.90 -6.58 -0.37
N GLY A 22 3.41 -7.77 -0.70
CA GLY A 22 4.17 -9.03 -0.71
C GLY A 22 3.95 -9.89 0.54
N SER A 23 4.71 -10.98 0.64
CA SER A 23 4.60 -11.95 1.75
C SER A 23 5.37 -11.56 3.01
N ALA A 24 6.22 -10.54 2.94
CA ALA A 24 7.05 -10.12 4.06
C ALA A 24 6.26 -9.30 5.10
N THR A 25 6.63 -9.45 6.37
CA THR A 25 6.18 -8.57 7.45
C THR A 25 7.07 -7.34 7.49
N TRP A 26 6.48 -6.17 7.30
CA TRP A 26 7.20 -4.90 7.25
C TRP A 26 7.09 -4.14 8.58
N PRO A 27 8.17 -3.51 9.09
CA PRO A 27 8.06 -2.56 10.19
C PRO A 27 7.06 -1.45 9.89
N HIS A 28 6.23 -1.08 10.88
CA HIS A 28 5.10 -0.18 10.67
C HIS A 28 5.49 1.14 9.96
N MET A 29 6.61 1.76 10.35
CA MET A 29 7.08 3.01 9.76
C MET A 29 7.55 2.85 8.30
N LEU A 30 8.17 1.71 7.98
CA LEU A 30 8.60 1.42 6.61
C LEU A 30 7.38 1.18 5.71
N PHE A 31 6.39 0.43 6.18
CA PHE A 31 5.15 0.21 5.43
C PHE A 31 4.45 1.54 5.09
N ARG A 32 4.43 2.50 6.02
CA ARG A 32 3.87 3.85 5.76
C ARG A 32 4.57 4.57 4.62
N ALA A 33 5.91 4.56 4.63
CA ALA A 33 6.70 5.18 3.57
C ALA A 33 6.45 4.51 2.21
N MET A 34 6.44 3.17 2.18
CA MET A 34 6.14 2.41 0.95
C MET A 34 4.73 2.69 0.43
N LEU A 35 3.71 2.71 1.30
CA LEU A 35 2.34 3.00 0.88
C LEU A 35 2.23 4.41 0.28
N ALA A 36 2.85 5.40 0.91
CA ALA A 36 2.88 6.77 0.38
C ALA A 36 3.57 6.83 -0.99
N GLU A 37 4.71 6.13 -1.14
CA GLU A 37 5.43 6.05 -2.41
C GLU A 37 4.60 5.37 -3.50
N GLN A 38 3.90 4.27 -3.20
CA GLN A 38 3.05 3.57 -4.19
C GLN A 38 1.84 4.41 -4.61
N LEU A 39 1.24 5.18 -3.69
CA LEU A 39 0.18 6.13 -4.03
C LEU A 39 0.69 7.26 -4.93
N TYR A 40 1.88 7.80 -4.62
CA TYR A 40 2.52 8.81 -5.45
C TYR A 40 2.82 8.24 -6.84
N ARG A 41 3.41 7.05 -6.91
CA ARG A 41 3.69 6.34 -8.17
C ARG A 41 2.42 6.15 -8.99
N ALA A 42 1.35 5.61 -8.40
CA ALA A 42 0.07 5.44 -9.09
C ALA A 42 -0.45 6.76 -9.66
N THR A 43 -0.40 7.84 -8.87
CA THR A 43 -0.80 9.18 -9.30
C THR A 43 0.05 9.68 -10.47
N THR A 44 1.37 9.50 -10.42
CA THR A 44 2.27 9.92 -11.50
C THR A 44 2.06 9.14 -12.79
N ILE A 45 1.74 7.84 -12.71
CA ILE A 45 1.40 7.01 -13.86
C ILE A 45 0.11 7.53 -14.51
N LEU A 46 -0.93 7.77 -13.72
CA LEU A 46 -2.21 8.29 -14.21
C LEU A 46 -2.06 9.69 -14.83
N ALA A 47 -1.14 10.51 -14.31
CA ALA A 47 -0.83 11.83 -14.83
C ALA A 47 0.11 11.83 -16.06
N GLY A 48 0.63 10.66 -16.49
CA GLY A 48 1.63 10.57 -17.56
C GLY A 48 2.97 11.21 -17.21
N HIS A 49 3.29 11.36 -15.93
CA HIS A 49 4.53 11.99 -15.46
C HIS A 49 5.72 11.02 -15.60
N PRO A 50 6.92 11.47 -16.02
CA PRO A 50 8.09 10.63 -16.27
C PRO A 50 8.73 10.00 -15.02
N TYR A 51 8.06 10.09 -13.86
CA TYR A 51 8.53 9.50 -12.60
C TYR A 51 8.56 7.97 -12.69
N HIS A 52 7.53 7.39 -13.31
CA HIS A 52 7.56 5.99 -13.67
C HIS A 52 8.28 5.83 -15.01
N ARG A 53 9.47 5.24 -14.97
CA ARG A 53 10.17 4.83 -16.19
C ARG A 53 9.55 3.52 -16.67
N SER A 54 8.66 3.60 -17.65
CA SER A 54 8.27 2.44 -18.45
C SER A 54 9.48 2.06 -19.30
N GLY A 55 10.30 1.14 -18.77
CA GLY A 55 11.28 0.42 -19.59
C GLY A 55 10.60 -0.57 -20.51
#